data_AF-A0A8H3HRK7-F1
#
_entry.id   AF-A0A8H3HRK7-F1
#
_cell.length_a   1.000
_cell.length_b   1.000
_cell.length_c   1.000
_cell.angle_alpha   90.00
_cell.angle_beta   90.00
_cell.angle_gamma   90.00
#
_symmetry.space_group_name_H-M   'P 1'
#
loop_
_entity.id
_entity.type
_entity.pdbx_description
1 polymer ?
#
loop_
_entity_poly.entity_id
_entity_poly.type
_entity_poly.pdbx_seq_one_letter_code
_entity_poly.pdbx_strand_id
1 'polypeptide(L)'
;MRNFSAAILFGLAASVAAAPGILVVGDSTVTTDKGWGTGFCAATSGLAQCTNLASSGKTTVTWQAQTQYKTMLTKCKTANTYALIQFGHNDQKVMTTAQFAANLTSLTNKIKSAGCSPILLTSLARRTFSSERATSDRLGPYSAETIKVAQKLGLPLLPLLADSRAYLNKLGKTNAMKFNYASDDTTHLNALGAKYFGRIVADEVKAKVSVLSSHIVSDATLSGKIAAGTL
;
A
#
# COMPACT_ATOMS: atom_id res chain seq x y z
N MET A 1 -51.35 -19.46 -43.12
CA MET A 1 -49.87 -19.42 -43.25
C MET A 1 -49.33 -18.39 -42.27
N ARG A 2 -48.41 -18.83 -41.40
CA ARG A 2 -47.38 -18.07 -40.65
C ARG A 2 -47.81 -16.88 -39.76
N ASN A 3 -47.93 -17.16 -38.46
CA ASN A 3 -47.79 -16.15 -37.40
C ASN A 3 -46.33 -15.67 -37.33
N PHE A 4 -46.12 -14.37 -37.38
CA PHE A 4 -44.82 -13.74 -37.12
C PHE A 4 -44.71 -13.39 -35.63
N SER A 5 -43.95 -14.19 -34.88
CA SER A 5 -43.49 -13.82 -33.55
C SER A 5 -42.26 -12.91 -33.68
N ALA A 6 -42.41 -11.64 -33.34
CA ALA A 6 -41.30 -10.71 -33.22
C ALA A 6 -40.54 -11.00 -31.91
N ALA A 7 -39.33 -11.54 -32.03
CA ALA A 7 -38.42 -11.67 -30.91
C ALA A 7 -37.78 -10.32 -30.61
N ILE A 8 -38.14 -9.72 -29.48
CA ILE A 8 -37.46 -8.52 -28.94
C ILE A 8 -36.15 -8.99 -28.32
N LEU A 9 -35.03 -8.80 -29.02
CA LEU A 9 -33.70 -8.94 -28.43
C LEU A 9 -33.44 -7.72 -27.54
N PHE A 10 -33.53 -7.90 -26.23
CA PHE A 10 -32.90 -6.97 -25.28
C PHE A 10 -31.39 -7.13 -25.39
N GLY A 11 -30.74 -6.19 -26.08
CA GLY A 11 -29.29 -6.06 -26.03
C GLY A 11 -28.87 -5.72 -24.61
N LEU A 12 -28.21 -6.64 -23.91
CA LEU A 12 -27.47 -6.31 -22.69
C LEU A 12 -26.34 -5.36 -23.09
N ALA A 13 -26.55 -4.06 -22.88
CA ALA A 13 -25.45 -3.12 -22.83
C ALA A 13 -24.58 -3.53 -21.64
N ALA A 14 -23.44 -4.17 -21.91
CA ALA A 14 -22.43 -4.40 -20.88
C ALA A 14 -22.03 -3.04 -20.32
N SER A 15 -22.36 -2.77 -19.06
CA SER A 15 -21.88 -1.57 -18.40
C SER A 15 -20.36 -1.67 -18.36
N VAL A 16 -19.68 -0.71 -18.99
CA VAL A 16 -18.23 -0.59 -18.83
C VAL A 16 -18.00 -0.32 -17.36
N ALA A 17 -17.44 -1.30 -16.64
CA ALA A 17 -17.14 -1.14 -15.22
C ALA A 17 -16.23 0.08 -15.05
N ALA A 18 -16.61 0.99 -14.13
CA ALA A 18 -15.84 2.19 -13.88
C ALA A 18 -14.39 1.82 -13.52
N ALA A 19 -13.41 2.54 -14.09
CA ALA A 19 -12.01 2.32 -13.79
C ALA A 19 -11.75 2.39 -12.27
N PRO A 20 -10.92 1.49 -11.70
CA PRO A 20 -10.72 1.46 -10.26
C PRO A 20 -10.02 2.72 -9.76
N GLY A 21 -10.43 3.17 -8.57
CA GLY A 21 -9.72 4.20 -7.82
C GLY A 21 -8.86 3.57 -6.73
N ILE A 22 -7.71 4.16 -6.43
CA ILE A 22 -6.87 3.76 -5.30
C ILE A 22 -6.65 4.96 -4.37
N LEU A 23 -6.91 4.74 -3.09
CA LEU A 23 -6.54 5.63 -1.99
C LEU A 23 -5.39 5.00 -1.23
N VAL A 24 -4.31 5.75 -1.01
CA VAL A 24 -3.18 5.30 -0.21
C VAL A 24 -3.28 5.94 1.16
N VAL A 25 -3.31 5.13 2.22
CA VAL A 25 -3.58 5.54 3.61
C VAL A 25 -2.42 5.09 4.49
N GLY A 26 -1.86 5.99 5.28
CA GLY A 26 -0.79 5.63 6.20
C GLY A 26 -0.08 6.80 6.86
N ASP A 27 1.12 6.51 7.37
CA ASP A 27 2.00 7.45 8.08
C ASP A 27 3.03 8.14 7.15
N SER A 28 4.05 8.76 7.74
CA SER A 28 5.10 9.51 7.03
C SER A 28 5.90 8.67 6.04
N THR A 29 5.94 7.34 6.19
CA THR A 29 6.64 6.44 5.27
C THR A 29 5.81 6.08 4.02
N VAL A 30 4.60 6.65 3.93
CA VAL A 30 3.67 6.49 2.83
C VAL A 30 3.43 7.83 2.11
N THR A 31 3.64 8.97 2.78
CA THR A 31 3.36 10.31 2.24
C THR A 31 4.11 10.62 0.96
N THR A 32 3.62 11.63 0.24
CA THR A 32 4.19 12.08 -1.04
C THR A 32 5.68 12.43 -0.93
N ASP A 33 6.06 13.10 0.16
CA ASP A 33 7.39 13.70 0.29
C ASP A 33 8.45 12.74 0.87
N LYS A 34 8.01 11.75 1.66
CA LYS A 34 8.87 10.96 2.56
C LYS A 34 8.60 9.46 2.52
N GLY A 35 7.74 9.02 1.62
CA GLY A 35 7.23 7.67 1.56
C GLY A 35 7.20 7.07 0.17
N TRP A 36 6.74 5.82 0.09
CA TRP A 36 6.67 5.08 -1.16
C TRP A 36 5.44 5.44 -2.02
N GLY A 37 4.45 6.15 -1.47
CA GLY A 37 3.15 6.36 -2.12
C GLY A 37 3.26 7.04 -3.48
N THR A 38 4.15 8.03 -3.65
CA THR A 38 4.41 8.68 -4.93
C THR A 38 4.96 7.69 -5.97
N GLY A 39 5.92 6.86 -5.57
CA GLY A 39 6.52 5.86 -6.46
C GLY A 39 5.51 4.78 -6.88
N PHE A 40 4.64 4.35 -5.97
CA PHE A 40 3.56 3.42 -6.29
C PHE A 40 2.57 4.06 -7.28
N CYS A 41 2.06 5.26 -7.00
CA CYS A 41 1.09 5.90 -7.89
C CYS A 41 1.67 6.16 -9.29
N ALA A 42 2.97 6.51 -9.39
CA ALA A 42 3.66 6.67 -10.68
C ALA A 42 3.78 5.35 -11.48
N ALA A 43 3.66 4.19 -10.83
CA ALA A 43 3.68 2.87 -11.45
C ALA A 43 2.28 2.37 -11.86
N THR A 44 1.25 3.22 -11.81
CA THR A 44 -0.12 2.87 -12.17
C THR A 44 -0.56 3.49 -13.49
N SER A 45 -1.49 2.84 -14.19
CA SER A 45 -2.10 3.34 -15.42
C SER A 45 -3.56 2.92 -15.55
N GLY A 46 -4.38 3.72 -16.21
CA GLY A 46 -5.80 3.42 -16.43
C GLY A 46 -6.66 3.39 -15.16
N LEU A 47 -6.15 3.86 -14.02
CA LEU A 47 -6.95 4.09 -12.81
C LEU A 47 -7.79 5.36 -12.97
N ALA A 48 -8.97 5.39 -12.34
CA ALA A 48 -9.72 6.64 -12.19
C ALA A 48 -8.95 7.67 -11.35
N GLN A 49 -8.23 7.19 -10.33
CA GLN A 49 -7.35 8.00 -9.48
C GLN A 49 -6.37 7.11 -8.71
N CYS A 50 -5.17 7.64 -8.42
CA CYS A 50 -4.32 7.17 -7.32
C CYS A 50 -4.07 8.36 -6.40
N THR A 51 -4.77 8.43 -5.27
CA THR A 51 -4.71 9.56 -4.33
C THR A 51 -3.95 9.16 -3.08
N ASN A 52 -2.85 9.84 -2.79
CA ASN A 52 -2.14 9.67 -1.53
C ASN A 52 -2.79 10.50 -0.42
N LEU A 53 -3.37 9.82 0.57
CA LEU A 53 -4.02 10.38 1.75
C LEU A 53 -3.23 10.10 3.03
N ALA A 54 -1.99 9.61 2.93
CA ALA A 54 -1.13 9.45 4.08
C ALA A 54 -0.84 10.78 4.77
N SER A 55 -0.56 10.74 6.07
CA SER A 55 -0.26 11.93 6.86
C SER A 55 0.89 11.65 7.82
N SER A 56 1.86 12.57 7.84
CA SER A 56 3.11 12.41 8.58
C SER A 56 2.88 12.31 10.09
N GLY A 57 3.64 11.45 10.75
CA GLY A 57 3.62 11.29 12.22
C GLY A 57 2.34 10.65 12.78
N LYS A 58 1.42 10.16 11.94
CA LYS A 58 0.16 9.58 12.40
C LYS A 58 0.26 8.10 12.73
N THR A 59 -0.62 7.69 13.64
CA THR A 59 -0.94 6.32 14.02
C THR A 59 -2.28 5.93 13.42
N THR A 60 -2.66 4.66 13.52
CA THR A 60 -4.02 4.16 13.19
C THR A 60 -5.15 4.98 13.85
N VAL A 61 -4.89 5.54 15.03
CA VAL A 61 -5.85 6.38 15.78
C VAL A 61 -5.80 7.83 15.33
N THR A 62 -4.62 8.45 15.35
CA THR A 62 -4.49 9.91 15.15
C THR A 62 -4.68 10.34 13.69
N TRP A 63 -4.52 9.41 12.72
CA TRP A 63 -4.81 9.67 11.32
C TRP A 63 -6.30 10.00 11.08
N GLN A 64 -7.21 9.44 11.87
CA GLN A 64 -8.67 9.64 11.72
C GLN A 64 -9.12 11.08 12.05
N ALA A 65 -8.29 11.85 12.77
CA ALA A 65 -8.55 13.26 13.05
C ALA A 65 -8.13 14.21 11.91
N GLN A 66 -7.48 13.70 10.86
CA GLN A 66 -6.95 14.53 9.78
C GLN A 66 -8.00 14.79 8.69
N THR A 67 -7.83 15.85 7.90
CA THR A 67 -8.72 16.16 6.77
C THR A 67 -8.75 15.04 5.73
N GLN A 68 -7.62 14.34 5.56
CA GLN A 68 -7.46 13.17 4.71
C GLN A 68 -8.46 12.04 5.05
N TYR A 69 -8.81 11.86 6.33
CA TYR A 69 -9.83 10.89 6.73
C TYR A 69 -11.21 11.26 6.18
N LYS A 70 -11.60 12.53 6.25
CA LYS A 70 -12.87 13.02 5.66
C LYS A 70 -12.87 12.88 4.13
N THR A 71 -11.72 13.14 3.49
CA THR A 71 -11.55 12.91 2.05
C THR A 71 -11.69 11.44 1.69
N MET A 72 -11.11 10.54 2.48
CA MET A 72 -11.26 9.09 2.30
C MET A 72 -12.74 8.67 2.39
N LEU A 73 -13.45 9.09 3.45
CA LEU A 73 -14.88 8.77 3.60
C LEU A 73 -15.73 9.24 2.41
N THR A 74 -15.36 10.36 1.80
CA THR A 74 -16.05 10.88 0.61
C THR A 74 -15.71 10.07 -0.63
N LYS A 75 -14.42 9.80 -0.88
CA LYS A 75 -13.96 9.06 -2.06
C LYS A 75 -14.36 7.59 -2.03
N CYS A 76 -14.51 6.97 -0.86
CA CYS A 76 -14.98 5.58 -0.75
C CYS A 76 -16.43 5.39 -1.22
N LYS A 77 -17.23 6.46 -1.35
CA LYS A 77 -18.57 6.39 -1.93
C LYS A 77 -18.55 6.13 -3.44
N THR A 78 -17.42 6.39 -4.11
CA THR A 78 -17.24 6.03 -5.51
C THR A 78 -17.04 4.52 -5.62
N ALA A 79 -17.90 3.85 -6.38
CA ALA A 79 -17.79 2.42 -6.63
C ALA A 79 -16.41 2.05 -7.21
N ASN A 80 -15.97 0.82 -6.97
CA ASN A 80 -14.67 0.31 -7.43
C ASN A 80 -13.45 1.10 -6.86
N THR A 81 -13.56 1.61 -5.62
CA THR A 81 -12.45 2.26 -4.93
C THR A 81 -11.78 1.31 -3.95
N TYR A 82 -10.44 1.23 -4.00
CA TYR A 82 -9.60 0.44 -3.10
C TYR A 82 -8.84 1.36 -2.13
N ALA A 83 -8.54 0.85 -0.94
CA ALA A 83 -7.72 1.55 0.03
C ALA A 83 -6.50 0.69 0.41
N LEU A 84 -5.31 1.12 0.01
CA LEU A 84 -4.04 0.55 0.45
C LEU A 84 -3.68 1.15 1.80
N ILE A 85 -3.61 0.34 2.86
CA ILE A 85 -3.49 0.80 4.24
C ILE A 85 -2.17 0.29 4.84
N GLN A 86 -1.30 1.20 5.27
CA GLN A 86 -0.05 0.87 5.97
C GLN A 86 0.12 1.71 7.23
N PHE A 87 0.32 1.04 8.38
CA PHE A 87 0.71 1.68 9.64
C PHE A 87 1.72 0.81 10.41
N GLY A 88 2.25 1.35 11.51
CA GLY A 88 3.14 0.64 12.43
C GLY A 88 4.30 1.48 12.96
N HIS A 89 4.84 2.43 12.19
CA HIS A 89 6.05 3.17 12.59
C HIS A 89 5.82 4.07 13.80
N ASN A 90 4.65 4.70 13.89
CA ASN A 90 4.31 5.56 15.03
C ASN A 90 3.51 4.80 16.09
N ASP A 91 2.68 3.85 15.68
CA ASP A 91 1.92 3.00 16.60
C ASP A 91 2.87 2.27 17.56
N GLN A 92 4.00 1.74 17.06
CA GLN A 92 4.95 1.02 17.90
C GLN A 92 5.57 1.82 19.04
N LYS A 93 5.46 3.15 19.01
CA LYS A 93 6.04 4.06 20.01
C LYS A 93 5.09 4.35 21.16
N VAL A 94 3.78 4.14 20.95
CA VAL A 94 2.74 4.68 21.83
C VAL A 94 1.65 3.69 22.22
N MET A 95 1.61 2.50 21.62
CA MET A 95 0.62 1.48 21.94
C MET A 95 1.22 0.08 21.83
N THR A 96 0.59 -0.91 22.47
CA THR A 96 0.98 -2.32 22.36
C THR A 96 0.56 -2.91 21.01
N THR A 97 1.10 -4.09 20.66
CA THR A 97 0.68 -4.84 19.46
C THR A 97 -0.82 -5.19 19.48
N ALA A 98 -1.37 -5.56 20.66
CA ALA A 98 -2.79 -5.83 20.81
C ALA A 98 -3.68 -4.59 20.57
N GLN A 99 -3.27 -3.43 21.10
CA GLN A 99 -3.96 -2.16 20.84
C GLN A 99 -3.88 -1.79 19.36
N PHE A 100 -2.71 -1.94 18.75
CA PHE A 100 -2.52 -1.72 17.32
C PHE A 100 -3.43 -2.61 16.47
N ALA A 101 -3.49 -3.92 16.76
CA ALA A 101 -4.36 -4.85 16.05
C ALA A 101 -5.85 -4.47 16.14
N ALA A 102 -6.31 -4.09 17.34
CA ALA A 102 -7.68 -3.63 17.56
C ALA A 102 -7.98 -2.33 16.79
N ASN A 103 -7.06 -1.35 16.84
CA ASN A 103 -7.20 -0.08 16.14
C ASN A 103 -7.16 -0.24 14.62
N LEU A 104 -6.25 -1.06 14.10
CA LEU A 104 -6.15 -1.37 12.67
C LEU A 104 -7.42 -2.09 12.18
N THR A 105 -7.94 -3.04 12.94
CA THR A 105 -9.22 -3.72 12.65
C THR A 105 -10.36 -2.70 12.57
N SER A 106 -10.47 -1.82 13.58
CA SER A 106 -11.50 -0.77 13.63
C SER A 106 -11.41 0.19 12.44
N LEU A 107 -10.22 0.71 12.14
CA LEU A 107 -9.99 1.59 10.99
C LEU A 107 -10.34 0.90 9.66
N THR A 108 -9.92 -0.35 9.49
CA THR A 108 -10.17 -1.14 8.28
C THR A 108 -11.67 -1.37 8.07
N ASN A 109 -12.41 -1.69 9.14
CA ASN A 109 -13.85 -1.82 9.08
C ASN A 109 -14.56 -0.49 8.75
N LYS A 110 -14.08 0.65 9.28
CA LYS A 110 -14.62 1.97 8.90
C LYS A 110 -14.42 2.27 7.42
N ILE A 111 -13.25 1.95 6.87
CA ILE A 111 -12.93 2.12 5.44
C ILE A 111 -13.84 1.21 4.59
N LYS A 112 -14.04 -0.04 5.01
CA LYS A 112 -14.98 -0.97 4.37
C LYS A 112 -16.42 -0.45 4.39
N SER A 113 -16.91 -0.01 5.55
CA SER A 113 -18.25 0.55 5.71
C SER A 113 -18.46 1.86 4.93
N ALA A 114 -17.39 2.60 4.62
CA ALA A 114 -17.45 3.78 3.78
C ALA A 114 -17.58 3.47 2.27
N GLY A 115 -17.38 2.21 1.86
CA GLY A 115 -17.53 1.72 0.49
C GLY A 115 -16.24 1.31 -0.22
N CYS A 116 -15.07 1.52 0.41
CA CYS A 116 -13.79 1.09 -0.16
C CYS A 116 -13.53 -0.41 0.05
N SER A 117 -12.80 -1.02 -0.86
CA SER A 117 -12.21 -2.35 -0.70
C SER A 117 -10.81 -2.26 -0.06
N PRO A 118 -10.63 -2.64 1.22
CA PRO A 118 -9.34 -2.47 1.89
C PRO A 118 -8.30 -3.52 1.46
N ILE A 119 -7.05 -3.10 1.33
CA ILE A 119 -5.86 -3.92 1.11
C ILE A 119 -4.84 -3.53 2.17
N LEU A 120 -4.40 -4.48 2.98
CA LEU A 120 -3.48 -4.22 4.09
C LEU A 120 -2.04 -4.42 3.66
N LEU A 121 -1.15 -3.52 4.07
CA LEU A 121 0.28 -3.62 3.89
C LEU A 121 0.96 -3.63 5.25
N THR A 122 1.92 -4.54 5.42
CA THR A 122 2.89 -4.41 6.52
C THR A 122 3.76 -3.17 6.32
N SER A 123 4.25 -2.54 7.39
CA SER A 123 5.10 -1.34 7.26
C SER A 123 6.46 -1.65 6.66
N LEU A 124 7.01 -0.74 5.86
CA LEU A 124 8.32 -0.93 5.24
C LEU A 124 9.47 -1.03 6.26
N ALA A 125 10.55 -1.69 5.87
CA ALA A 125 11.75 -1.81 6.69
C ALA A 125 12.46 -0.46 6.88
N ARG A 126 12.82 -0.16 8.13
CA ARG A 126 13.80 0.90 8.41
C ARG A 126 15.17 0.48 7.89
N ARG A 127 15.96 1.46 7.44
CA ARG A 127 17.34 1.25 6.96
C ARG A 127 18.32 1.19 8.13
N THR A 128 18.01 0.33 9.09
CA THR A 128 18.87 0.02 10.25
C THR A 128 19.43 -1.39 10.09
N PHE A 129 20.70 -1.58 10.41
CA PHE A 129 21.45 -2.80 10.10
C PHE A 129 22.27 -3.26 11.31
N SER A 130 22.29 -4.57 11.57
CA SER A 130 23.21 -5.20 12.52
C SER A 130 24.55 -5.59 11.88
N SER A 131 24.57 -5.77 10.55
CA SER A 131 25.78 -5.93 9.73
C SER A 131 25.51 -5.44 8.31
N GLU A 132 26.54 -5.34 7.44
CA GLU A 132 26.39 -4.78 6.08
C GLU A 132 25.22 -5.38 5.29
N ARG A 133 24.89 -6.66 5.47
CA ARG A 133 23.82 -7.37 4.72
C ARG A 133 22.70 -7.90 5.60
N ALA A 134 22.60 -7.43 6.86
CA ALA A 134 21.55 -7.85 7.78
C ALA A 134 20.82 -6.65 8.40
N THR A 135 19.59 -6.42 7.96
CA THR A 135 18.69 -5.41 8.53
C THR A 135 18.24 -5.82 9.94
N SER A 136 18.20 -4.85 10.86
CA SER A 136 17.58 -5.03 12.18
C SER A 136 16.05 -4.98 12.03
N ASP A 137 15.32 -5.89 12.67
CA ASP A 137 13.85 -5.85 12.68
C ASP A 137 13.32 -5.12 13.91
N ARG A 138 12.65 -4.00 13.68
CA ARG A 138 11.97 -3.22 14.74
C ARG A 138 10.46 -3.21 14.60
N LEU A 139 9.91 -3.78 13.52
CA LEU A 139 8.49 -3.71 13.16
C LEU A 139 7.82 -5.07 13.09
N GLY A 140 8.59 -6.16 13.11
CA GLY A 140 8.13 -7.55 13.07
C GLY A 140 6.88 -7.83 13.91
N PRO A 141 6.83 -7.44 15.20
CA PRO A 141 5.65 -7.66 16.03
C PRO A 141 4.38 -6.96 15.51
N TYR A 142 4.48 -5.72 15.02
CA TYR A 142 3.35 -4.96 14.46
C TYR A 142 2.99 -5.44 13.05
N SER A 143 3.98 -5.85 12.27
CA SER A 143 3.79 -6.52 10.99
C SER A 143 3.02 -7.83 11.15
N ALA A 144 3.37 -8.65 12.15
CA ALA A 144 2.66 -9.88 12.45
C ALA A 144 1.18 -9.62 12.80
N GLU A 145 0.89 -8.56 13.55
CA GLU A 145 -0.50 -8.17 13.81
C GLU A 145 -1.23 -7.69 12.54
N THR A 146 -0.57 -6.96 11.65
CA THR A 146 -1.15 -6.57 10.36
C THR A 146 -1.54 -7.79 9.52
N ILE A 147 -0.67 -8.81 9.49
CA ILE A 147 -0.92 -10.08 8.80
C ILE A 147 -2.13 -10.80 9.41
N LYS A 148 -2.18 -10.93 10.74
CA LYS A 148 -3.31 -11.56 11.46
C LYS A 148 -4.62 -10.83 11.22
N VAL A 149 -4.61 -9.50 11.20
CA VAL A 149 -5.80 -8.69 10.92
C VAL A 149 -6.28 -8.92 9.49
N ALA A 150 -5.38 -8.93 8.50
CA ALA A 150 -5.75 -9.22 7.11
C ALA A 150 -6.37 -10.61 6.96
N GLN A 151 -5.76 -11.63 7.57
CA GLN A 151 -6.29 -13.00 7.58
C GLN A 151 -7.67 -13.07 8.25
N LYS A 152 -7.82 -12.49 9.44
CA LYS A 152 -9.08 -12.48 10.21
C LYS A 152 -10.23 -11.82 9.44
N LEU A 153 -9.93 -10.77 8.67
CA LEU A 153 -10.93 -10.03 7.89
C LEU A 153 -11.10 -10.57 6.46
N GLY A 154 -10.32 -11.59 6.06
CA GLY A 154 -10.34 -12.13 4.69
C GLY A 154 -9.92 -11.11 3.62
N LEU A 155 -8.95 -10.24 3.94
CA LEU A 155 -8.50 -9.15 3.08
C LEU A 155 -7.18 -9.49 2.37
N PRO A 156 -6.94 -8.94 1.17
CA PRO A 156 -5.63 -8.99 0.55
C PRO A 156 -4.55 -8.36 1.44
N LEU A 157 -3.38 -8.97 1.44
CA LEU A 157 -2.22 -8.56 2.23
C LEU A 157 -0.99 -8.43 1.32
N LEU A 158 -0.28 -7.32 1.44
CA LEU A 158 1.02 -7.09 0.81
C LEU A 158 2.14 -7.10 1.89
N PRO A 159 3.10 -8.04 1.82
CA PRO A 159 4.10 -8.27 2.85
C PRO A 159 5.33 -7.35 2.76
N LEU A 160 5.11 -6.05 2.55
CA LEU A 160 6.17 -5.08 2.28
C LEU A 160 7.34 -5.08 3.26
N LEU A 161 7.14 -5.37 4.56
CA LEU A 161 8.26 -5.51 5.52
C LEU A 161 9.22 -6.61 5.07
N ALA A 162 8.70 -7.79 4.73
CA ALA A 162 9.51 -8.93 4.33
C ALA A 162 10.25 -8.64 3.01
N ASP A 163 9.53 -8.12 2.02
CA ASP A 163 10.08 -7.89 0.68
C ASP A 163 11.10 -6.73 0.68
N SER A 164 10.83 -5.66 1.43
CA SER A 164 11.80 -4.57 1.60
C SER A 164 13.03 -4.99 2.40
N ARG A 165 12.91 -5.84 3.44
CA ARG A 165 14.08 -6.40 4.15
C ARG A 165 14.91 -7.27 3.22
N ALA A 166 14.27 -8.14 2.44
CA ALA A 166 14.95 -9.01 1.49
C ALA A 166 15.76 -8.19 0.48
N TYR A 167 15.17 -7.13 -0.07
CA TYR A 167 15.86 -6.20 -0.95
C TYR A 167 17.05 -5.52 -0.25
N LEU A 168 16.83 -4.91 0.91
CA LEU A 168 17.86 -4.17 1.65
C LEU A 168 19.04 -5.07 2.07
N ASN A 169 18.78 -6.32 2.46
CA ASN A 169 19.83 -7.29 2.81
C ASN A 169 20.71 -7.65 1.59
N LYS A 170 20.10 -7.78 0.40
CA LYS A 170 20.86 -7.99 -0.84
C LYS A 170 21.60 -6.74 -1.30
N LEU A 171 21.01 -5.55 -1.11
CA LEU A 171 21.58 -4.28 -1.52
C LEU A 171 22.79 -3.87 -0.67
N GLY A 172 22.75 -4.18 0.62
CA GLY A 172 23.75 -3.79 1.61
C GLY A 172 23.51 -2.39 2.19
N LYS A 173 23.92 -2.19 3.45
CA LYS A 173 23.79 -0.96 4.23
C LYS A 173 24.30 0.25 3.45
N THR A 174 25.49 0.15 2.85
CA THR A 174 26.13 1.28 2.16
C THR A 174 25.24 1.87 1.07
N ASN A 175 24.65 1.02 0.23
CA ASN A 175 23.75 1.48 -0.83
C ASN A 175 22.35 1.77 -0.29
N ALA A 176 21.87 1.05 0.71
CA ALA A 176 20.57 1.30 1.35
C ALA A 176 20.44 2.71 1.93
N MET A 177 21.53 3.28 2.47
CA MET A 177 21.52 4.65 3.01
C MET A 177 21.26 5.72 1.94
N LYS A 178 21.48 5.42 0.65
CA LYS A 178 21.14 6.32 -0.47
C LYS A 178 19.64 6.55 -0.63
N PHE A 179 18.79 5.79 0.06
CA PHE A 179 17.34 6.01 0.08
C PHE A 179 16.87 6.93 1.20
N ASN A 180 17.74 7.33 2.13
CA ASN A 180 17.33 8.13 3.27
C ASN A 180 16.94 9.55 2.83
N TYR A 181 15.88 10.08 3.44
CA TYR A 181 15.45 11.47 3.24
C TYR A 181 16.53 12.48 3.67
N ALA A 182 17.17 12.23 4.80
CA ALA A 182 18.34 12.94 5.31
C ALA A 182 19.39 11.91 5.77
N SER A 183 20.66 12.29 5.91
CA SER A 183 21.76 11.35 6.15
C SER A 183 21.56 10.43 7.37
N ASP A 184 20.95 10.95 8.44
CA ASP A 184 20.64 10.25 9.69
C ASP A 184 19.21 9.69 9.75
N ASP A 185 18.39 9.94 8.73
CA ASP A 185 16.99 9.53 8.69
C ASP A 185 16.82 8.14 8.05
N THR A 186 16.97 7.10 8.87
CA THR A 186 16.79 5.71 8.42
C THR A 186 15.31 5.29 8.32
N THR A 187 14.34 6.21 8.47
CA THR A 187 12.90 5.89 8.48
C THR A 187 12.17 6.47 7.28
N HIS A 188 12.46 7.71 6.88
CA HIS A 188 11.87 8.35 5.71
C HIS A 188 12.68 8.14 4.43
N LEU A 189 11.97 8.09 3.31
CA LEU A 189 12.52 7.86 1.98
C LEU A 189 12.75 9.20 1.25
N ASN A 190 13.83 9.30 0.49
CA ASN A 190 13.97 10.33 -0.55
C ASN A 190 13.31 9.88 -1.87
N ALA A 191 13.45 10.65 -2.94
CA ALA A 191 12.87 10.33 -4.25
C ALA A 191 13.34 8.98 -4.83
N LEU A 192 14.61 8.62 -4.65
CA LEU A 192 15.14 7.32 -5.09
C LEU A 192 14.50 6.18 -4.27
N GLY A 193 14.40 6.36 -2.95
CA GLY A 193 13.72 5.44 -2.06
C GLY A 193 12.24 5.27 -2.42
N ALA A 194 11.54 6.38 -2.70
CA ALA A 194 10.15 6.38 -3.14
C ALA A 194 9.97 5.55 -4.42
N LYS A 195 10.87 5.71 -5.41
CA LYS A 195 10.85 4.92 -6.65
C LYS A 195 11.01 3.42 -6.38
N TYR A 196 12.02 3.03 -5.61
CA TYR A 196 12.31 1.61 -5.36
C TYR A 196 11.26 0.92 -4.50
N PHE A 197 10.91 1.53 -3.36
CA PHE A 197 9.91 0.95 -2.46
C PHE A 197 8.50 1.02 -3.08
N GLY A 198 8.21 2.06 -3.86
CA GLY A 198 6.98 2.16 -4.64
C GLY A 198 6.86 1.05 -5.69
N ARG A 199 7.97 0.67 -6.33
CA ARG A 199 8.01 -0.49 -7.24
C ARG A 199 7.79 -1.82 -6.52
N ILE A 200 8.36 -2.01 -5.33
CA ILE A 200 8.07 -3.22 -4.51
C ILE A 200 6.57 -3.34 -4.27
N VAL A 201 5.93 -2.27 -3.78
CA VAL A 201 4.47 -2.28 -3.55
C VAL A 201 3.69 -2.54 -4.83
N ALA A 202 4.09 -1.91 -5.95
CA ALA A 202 3.43 -2.12 -7.23
C ALA A 202 3.55 -3.57 -7.72
N ASP A 203 4.71 -4.22 -7.53
CA ASP A 203 4.90 -5.64 -7.84
C ASP A 203 4.06 -6.55 -6.94
N GLU A 204 3.97 -6.23 -5.64
CA GLU A 204 3.09 -6.93 -4.71
C GLU A 204 1.61 -6.82 -5.12
N VAL A 205 1.13 -5.61 -5.47
CA VAL A 205 -0.24 -5.39 -5.98
C VAL A 205 -0.47 -6.19 -7.25
N LYS A 206 0.45 -6.12 -8.22
CA LYS A 206 0.33 -6.84 -9.49
C LYS A 206 0.22 -8.34 -9.30
N ALA A 207 0.97 -8.90 -8.34
CA ALA A 207 1.01 -10.33 -8.07
C ALA A 207 -0.16 -10.82 -7.19
N LYS A 208 -0.65 -10.01 -6.23
CA LYS A 208 -1.57 -10.45 -5.18
C LYS A 208 -2.98 -9.90 -5.30
N VAL A 209 -3.20 -8.88 -6.12
CA VAL A 209 -4.50 -8.22 -6.28
C VAL A 209 -4.91 -8.25 -7.76
N SER A 210 -5.47 -9.38 -8.19
CA SER A 210 -5.79 -9.67 -9.59
C SER A 210 -6.60 -8.56 -10.28
N VAL A 211 -7.59 -8.01 -9.56
CA VAL A 211 -8.46 -6.91 -10.03
C VAL A 211 -7.72 -5.60 -10.31
N LEU A 212 -6.52 -5.41 -9.76
CA LEU A 212 -5.67 -4.23 -10.01
C LEU A 212 -4.46 -4.55 -10.91
N SER A 213 -4.23 -5.82 -11.26
CA SER A 213 -2.97 -6.25 -11.89
C SER A 213 -2.71 -5.62 -13.27
N SER A 214 -3.77 -5.43 -14.06
CA SER A 214 -3.73 -4.75 -15.36
C SER A 214 -3.47 -3.25 -15.25
N HIS A 215 -3.69 -2.66 -14.07
CA HIS A 215 -3.47 -1.24 -13.80
C HIS A 215 -2.07 -0.94 -13.26
N ILE A 216 -1.25 -1.97 -13.03
CA ILE A 216 0.14 -1.80 -12.66
C ILE A 216 1.02 -1.88 -13.92
N VAL A 217 1.65 -0.75 -14.24
CA VAL A 217 2.66 -0.65 -15.31
C VAL A 217 3.84 -1.53 -14.94
N SER A 218 4.22 -2.44 -15.83
CA SER A 218 5.40 -3.29 -15.63
C SER A 218 6.68 -2.47 -15.80
N ASP A 219 7.67 -2.70 -14.93
CA ASP A 219 9.03 -2.15 -15.07
C ASP A 219 10.03 -3.27 -14.77
N ALA A 220 10.23 -4.15 -15.75
CA ALA A 220 11.08 -5.33 -15.59
C ALA A 220 12.53 -4.97 -15.24
N THR A 221 13.00 -3.81 -15.70
CA THR A 221 14.35 -3.30 -15.39
C THR A 221 14.48 -2.99 -13.91
N LEU A 222 13.55 -2.20 -13.34
CA LEU A 222 13.60 -1.84 -11.92
C LEU A 222 13.29 -3.03 -11.01
N SER A 223 12.31 -3.86 -11.36
CA SER A 223 11.99 -5.09 -10.63
C SER A 223 13.18 -6.06 -10.65
N GLY A 224 13.91 -6.15 -11.77
CA GLY A 224 15.14 -6.93 -11.89
C GLY A 224 16.26 -6.42 -10.98
N LYS A 225 16.46 -5.10 -10.91
CA LYS A 225 17.40 -4.47 -9.97
C LYS A 225 17.04 -4.76 -8.51
N ILE A 226 15.76 -4.66 -8.15
CA ILE A 226 15.28 -5.00 -6.79
C ILE A 226 15.55 -6.49 -6.48
N ALA A 227 15.24 -7.38 -7.41
CA ALA A 227 15.47 -8.82 -7.24
C ALA A 227 16.96 -9.15 -7.05
N ALA A 228 17.84 -8.46 -7.79
CA ALA A 228 19.29 -8.59 -7.73
C ALA A 228 19.93 -7.86 -6.54
N GLY A 229 19.21 -6.94 -5.88
CA GLY A 229 19.77 -6.10 -4.81
C GLY A 229 20.72 -5.01 -5.33
N THR A 230 20.33 -4.31 -6.40
CA THR A 230 21.16 -3.26 -7.02
C THR A 230 20.40 -1.95 -7.22
N LEU A 231 21.13 -0.86 -7.47
CA LEU A 231 20.61 0.45 -7.89
C LEU A 231 20.60 0.61 -9.42
#